data_AF-A0A0G1GUB3-F1
#
_entry.id   AF-A0A0G1GUB3-F1
#
_cell.length_a   1.000
_cell.length_b   1.000
_cell.length_c   1.000
_cell.angle_alpha   90.00
_cell.angle_beta   90.00
_cell.angle_gamma   90.00
#
_symmetry.space_group_name_H-M   'P 1'
#
loop_
_entity.id
_entity.type
_entity.pdbx_description
1 polymer ?
#
loop_
_entity_poly.entity_id
_entity_poly.type
_entity_poly.pdbx_seq_one_letter_code
_entity_poly.pdbx_strand_id
1 'polypeptide(L)'
;MQGRIFVIAHLVTRDRRAEVYHFALCKISKHAAILPHSYMYKKSTKEIKATKKESGNVGEQEIVNIIPCPNCGKKLMMLPPNYPLYDVQCTGCSFRAQVKTNQSKPKSTVFGAGWQIMSKVLKSGYMTPPLFLNFKWFEKETGKQEIRFYPFVPKKNLSNYKLSETARRANYEMFTYIGMDKLPYFLLYQK
;
A
#
# COMPACT_ATOMS: atom_id res chain seq x y z
N MET A 1 61.30 11.77 -10.20
CA MET A 1 61.17 11.63 -11.67
C MET A 1 59.84 10.98 -11.96
N GLN A 2 58.93 11.74 -12.57
CA GLN A 2 57.57 11.32 -12.93
C GLN A 2 57.59 10.67 -14.32
N GLY A 3 57.03 9.46 -14.45
CA GLY A 3 56.80 8.80 -15.73
C GLY A 3 55.30 8.63 -15.96
N ARG A 4 54.74 9.44 -16.87
CA ARG A 4 53.36 9.33 -17.37
C ARG A 4 53.35 8.35 -18.54
N ILE A 5 52.44 7.39 -18.54
CA ILE A 5 52.11 6.57 -19.72
C ILE A 5 50.82 7.12 -20.32
N PHE A 6 50.93 7.61 -21.56
CA PHE A 6 49.82 7.93 -22.44
C PHE A 6 49.41 6.66 -23.21
N VAL A 7 48.12 6.33 -23.25
CA VAL A 7 47.58 5.40 -24.25
C VAL A 7 46.58 6.15 -25.11
N ILE A 8 46.77 5.92 -26.41
CA ILE A 8 46.22 6.62 -27.57
C ILE A 8 44.74 6.28 -27.78
N ALA A 9 43.96 7.31 -28.09
CA ALA A 9 42.58 7.22 -28.50
C ALA A 9 42.45 6.68 -29.93
N HIS A 10 41.49 5.79 -30.17
CA HIS A 10 40.94 5.55 -31.51
C HIS A 10 39.55 6.18 -31.60
N LEU A 11 39.47 7.23 -32.41
CA LEU A 11 38.25 7.80 -32.95
C LEU A 11 37.72 6.90 -34.07
N VAL A 12 36.46 6.50 -33.99
CA VAL A 12 35.63 6.18 -35.15
C VAL A 12 34.41 7.09 -35.09
N THR A 13 34.20 7.80 -36.20
CA THR A 13 33.25 8.91 -36.39
C THR A 13 31.95 8.43 -37.05
N ARG A 14 30.98 9.36 -37.10
CA ARG A 14 29.69 9.39 -37.85
C ARG A 14 28.50 8.69 -37.15
N ASP A 15 27.32 9.29 -37.00
CA ASP A 15 26.77 10.55 -37.51
C ASP A 15 25.46 10.95 -36.78
N ARG A 16 25.21 12.26 -36.76
CA ARG A 16 23.91 12.98 -36.79
C ARG A 16 22.76 12.61 -35.83
N ARG A 17 22.66 13.38 -34.73
CA ARG A 17 21.58 14.39 -34.47
C ARG A 17 21.82 15.03 -33.09
N ALA A 18 22.52 16.16 -33.10
CA ALA A 18 22.62 17.05 -31.97
C ALA A 18 21.49 18.08 -32.08
N GLU A 19 20.53 18.05 -31.17
CA GLU A 19 19.68 19.20 -30.90
C GLU A 19 20.41 20.14 -29.95
N VAL A 20 20.49 21.37 -30.43
CA VAL A 20 21.20 22.51 -29.84
C VAL A 20 20.34 23.07 -28.72
N TYR A 21 20.85 23.08 -27.49
CA TYR A 21 20.35 24.00 -26.46
C TYR A 21 21.43 24.98 -26.05
N HIS A 22 21.13 26.24 -26.36
CA HIS A 22 21.86 27.45 -26.03
C HIS A 22 22.25 27.51 -24.55
N PHE A 23 23.54 27.56 -24.26
CA PHE A 23 24.05 28.05 -22.98
C PHE A 23 24.08 29.59 -23.03
N ALA A 24 23.10 30.23 -22.39
CA ALA A 24 23.16 31.66 -22.12
C ALA A 24 24.06 31.89 -20.90
N LEU A 25 25.26 32.43 -21.14
CA LEU A 25 26.13 32.99 -20.10
C LEU A 25 25.53 34.32 -19.63
N CYS A 26 24.84 34.31 -18.49
CA CYS A 26 24.42 35.54 -17.83
C CYS A 26 25.55 36.07 -16.94
N LYS A 27 26.01 37.29 -17.26
CA LYS A 27 27.02 38.05 -16.53
C LYS A 27 26.55 38.35 -15.11
N ILE A 28 27.39 38.02 -14.14
CA ILE A 28 27.22 38.39 -12.74
C ILE A 28 27.48 39.91 -12.61
N SER A 29 26.42 40.68 -12.36
CA SER A 29 26.52 42.05 -11.86
C SER A 29 26.27 42.06 -10.36
N LYS A 30 27.19 42.66 -9.62
CA LYS A 30 27.16 42.86 -8.17
C LYS A 30 26.13 43.93 -7.82
N HIS A 31 25.57 43.81 -6.62
CA HIS A 31 24.58 44.67 -5.96
C HIS A 31 23.10 44.38 -6.25
N ALA A 32 22.56 43.44 -5.48
CA ALA A 32 21.17 43.51 -5.03
C ALA A 32 21.08 42.99 -3.59
N ALA A 33 20.36 43.73 -2.77
CA ALA A 33 20.32 43.63 -1.33
C ALA A 33 19.83 42.26 -0.81
N ILE A 34 20.42 41.83 0.30
CA ILE A 34 19.97 40.69 1.12
C ILE A 34 18.67 41.13 1.80
N LEU A 35 17.52 40.73 1.24
CA LEU A 35 16.25 40.73 1.96
C LEU A 35 16.14 39.41 2.75
N PRO A 36 15.66 39.45 4.00
CA PRO A 36 15.57 38.26 4.84
C PRO A 36 14.63 37.22 4.20
N HIS A 37 15.14 36.00 4.08
CA HIS A 37 14.49 34.81 3.55
C HIS A 37 13.44 34.25 4.54
N SER A 38 12.56 35.12 5.05
CA SER A 38 11.56 34.80 6.08
C SER A 38 10.13 35.13 5.64
N TYR A 39 9.84 35.14 4.35
CA TYR A 39 8.47 35.16 3.83
C TYR A 39 8.44 34.36 2.53
N MET A 40 7.37 33.59 2.31
CA MET A 40 7.08 32.77 1.13
C MET A 40 7.43 31.26 1.21
N TYR A 41 6.78 30.52 2.12
CA TYR A 41 6.06 29.28 1.73
C TYR A 41 5.08 28.79 2.82
N LYS A 42 4.06 29.59 3.17
CA LYS A 42 2.84 29.03 3.76
C LYS A 42 1.90 28.58 2.63
N LYS A 43 2.25 27.52 1.92
CA LYS A 43 1.26 26.83 1.07
C LYS A 43 0.44 25.91 1.95
N SER A 44 -0.78 26.35 2.20
CA SER A 44 -1.99 25.56 2.45
C SER A 44 -1.82 24.09 2.01
N THR A 45 -1.50 23.22 2.97
CA THR A 45 -1.62 21.77 2.79
C THR A 45 -3.09 21.44 2.88
N LYS A 46 -3.81 21.65 1.77
CA LYS A 46 -5.14 21.06 1.57
C LYS A 46 -4.92 19.55 1.53
N GLU A 47 -5.09 18.89 2.67
CA GLU A 47 -4.91 17.46 2.87
C GLU A 47 -5.73 16.72 1.80
N ILE A 48 -5.07 16.19 0.78
CA ILE A 48 -5.74 15.38 -0.25
C ILE A 48 -6.14 14.09 0.45
N LYS A 49 -7.41 14.00 0.85
CA LYS A 49 -7.97 12.81 1.48
C LYS A 49 -7.90 11.67 0.48
N ALA A 50 -6.91 10.79 0.65
CA ALA A 50 -6.68 9.65 -0.21
C ALA A 50 -7.98 8.85 -0.40
N THR A 51 -8.22 8.39 -1.62
CA THR A 51 -9.39 7.56 -1.90
C THR A 51 -9.30 6.25 -1.14
N LYS A 52 -10.45 5.62 -0.84
CA LYS A 52 -10.48 4.30 -0.17
C LYS A 52 -9.65 3.24 -0.92
N LYS A 53 -9.57 3.35 -2.25
CA LYS A 53 -8.80 2.44 -3.11
C LYS A 53 -7.30 2.64 -2.90
N GLU A 54 -6.82 3.88 -2.93
CA GLU A 54 -5.40 4.20 -2.68
C GLU A 54 -4.97 3.77 -1.28
N SER A 55 -5.79 4.04 -0.25
CA SER A 55 -5.48 3.57 1.11
C SER A 55 -5.44 2.04 1.21
N GLY A 56 -6.22 1.33 0.40
CA GLY A 56 -6.16 -0.14 0.29
C GLY A 56 -4.82 -0.59 -0.28
N ASN A 57 -4.47 -0.09 -1.47
CA ASN A 57 -3.23 -0.42 -2.18
C ASN A 57 -1.98 -0.11 -1.33
N VAL A 58 -1.95 1.06 -0.68
CA VAL A 58 -0.83 1.44 0.20
C VAL A 58 -0.71 0.47 1.38
N GLY A 59 -1.84 0.05 1.96
CA GLY A 59 -1.82 -0.91 3.05
C GLY A 59 -1.42 -2.33 2.62
N GLU A 60 -1.79 -2.76 1.41
CA GLU A 60 -1.31 -4.02 0.81
C GLU A 60 0.21 -4.01 0.61
N GLN A 61 0.72 -2.93 0.01
CA GLN A 61 2.15 -2.74 -0.19
C GLN A 61 2.92 -2.67 1.13
N GLU A 62 2.36 -2.02 2.14
CA GLU A 62 2.94 -1.93 3.49
C GLU A 62 3.08 -3.31 4.14
N ILE A 63 2.07 -4.18 4.03
CA ILE A 63 2.16 -5.57 4.48
C ILE A 63 3.29 -6.31 3.76
N VAL A 64 3.38 -6.19 2.44
CA VAL A 64 4.44 -6.83 1.64
C VAL A 64 5.84 -6.38 2.07
N ASN A 65 5.99 -5.11 2.45
CA ASN A 65 7.28 -4.53 2.81
C ASN A 65 7.74 -4.91 4.23
N ILE A 66 6.80 -5.03 5.17
CA ILE A 66 7.13 -5.15 6.61
C ILE A 66 7.04 -6.61 7.07
N ILE A 67 6.09 -7.38 6.54
CA ILE A 67 5.68 -8.66 7.13
C ILE A 67 6.27 -9.84 6.33
N PRO A 68 7.09 -10.71 6.94
CA PRO A 68 7.47 -11.97 6.32
C PRO A 68 6.27 -12.92 6.26
N CYS A 69 6.31 -13.90 5.35
CA CYS A 69 5.24 -14.90 5.25
C CYS A 69 5.06 -15.64 6.59
N PRO A 70 3.84 -15.69 7.16
CA PRO A 70 3.61 -16.35 8.44
C PRO A 70 3.74 -17.87 8.38
N ASN A 71 3.76 -18.46 7.18
CA ASN A 71 3.92 -19.90 6.98
C ASN A 71 5.39 -20.33 6.88
N CYS A 72 6.22 -19.59 6.12
CA CYS A 72 7.61 -20.02 5.83
C CYS A 72 8.67 -18.92 5.95
N GLY A 73 8.33 -17.72 6.41
CA GLY A 73 9.27 -16.61 6.63
C GLY A 73 9.77 -15.89 5.36
N LYS A 74 9.50 -16.41 4.16
CA LYS A 74 9.91 -15.76 2.89
C LYS A 74 9.08 -14.51 2.59
N LYS A 75 9.54 -13.70 1.63
CA LYS A 75 8.87 -12.45 1.23
C LYS A 75 7.45 -12.71 0.68
N LEU A 76 6.56 -11.75 0.93
CA LEU A 76 5.28 -11.67 0.24
C LEU A 76 5.44 -10.88 -1.07
N MET A 77 4.48 -11.02 -1.97
CA MET A 77 4.32 -10.23 -3.19
C MET A 77 2.85 -9.88 -3.36
N MET A 78 2.58 -8.73 -3.98
CA MET A 78 1.20 -8.36 -4.37
C MET A 78 0.72 -9.24 -5.52
N LEU A 79 -0.56 -9.59 -5.48
CA LEU A 79 -1.26 -10.20 -6.62
C LEU A 79 -1.76 -9.11 -7.58
N PRO A 80 -2.07 -9.47 -8.84
CA PRO A 80 -2.66 -8.51 -9.79
C PRO A 80 -3.95 -7.87 -9.26
N PRO A 81 -4.27 -6.64 -9.67
CA PRO A 81 -5.51 -5.99 -9.25
C PRO A 81 -6.73 -6.81 -9.68
N ASN A 82 -7.76 -6.85 -8.82
CA ASN A 82 -8.98 -7.66 -8.99
C ASN A 82 -8.76 -9.18 -8.94
N TYR A 83 -7.60 -9.66 -8.48
CA TYR A 83 -7.44 -11.08 -8.18
C TYR A 83 -8.51 -11.51 -7.15
N PRO A 84 -9.29 -12.57 -7.40
CA PRO A 84 -10.36 -12.96 -6.50
C PRO A 84 -9.84 -13.33 -5.12
N LEU A 85 -10.43 -12.74 -4.07
CA LEU A 85 -10.28 -13.09 -2.64
C LEU A 85 -8.90 -12.92 -1.98
N TYR A 86 -7.82 -12.81 -2.75
CA TYR A 86 -6.47 -12.69 -2.22
C TYR A 86 -5.79 -11.45 -2.77
N ASP A 87 -5.06 -10.77 -1.90
CA ASP A 87 -4.35 -9.53 -2.24
C ASP A 87 -2.84 -9.77 -2.28
N VAL A 88 -2.33 -10.74 -1.49
CA VAL A 88 -0.91 -11.08 -1.41
C VAL A 88 -0.67 -12.59 -1.50
N GLN A 89 0.52 -12.94 -2.01
CA GLN A 89 1.02 -14.32 -2.09
C GLN A 89 2.46 -14.39 -1.58
N CYS A 90 2.84 -15.48 -0.92
CA CYS A 90 4.23 -15.77 -0.59
C CYS A 90 5.01 -16.21 -1.83
N THR A 91 6.22 -15.68 -2.00
CA THR A 91 7.10 -16.02 -3.12
C THR A 91 7.69 -17.43 -3.06
N GLY A 92 7.53 -18.15 -1.94
CA GLY A 92 8.19 -19.44 -1.75
C GLY A 92 7.32 -20.64 -1.38
N CYS A 93 6.18 -20.45 -0.70
CA CYS A 93 5.31 -21.57 -0.33
C CYS A 93 3.88 -21.45 -0.90
N SER A 94 3.65 -20.48 -1.80
CA SER A 94 2.33 -20.21 -2.39
C SER A 94 1.21 -19.90 -1.40
N PHE A 95 1.53 -19.62 -0.12
CA PHE A 95 0.58 -19.09 0.85
C PHE A 95 -0.07 -17.81 0.31
N ARG A 96 -1.39 -17.69 0.44
CA ARG A 96 -2.15 -16.51 0.01
C ARG A 96 -3.00 -15.98 1.13
N ALA A 97 -3.16 -14.66 1.17
CA ALA A 97 -4.01 -14.00 2.14
C ALA A 97 -4.71 -12.77 1.55
N GLN A 98 -5.85 -12.43 2.14
CA GLN A 98 -6.52 -11.15 1.96
C GLN A 98 -5.89 -10.12 2.91
N VAL A 99 -5.81 -8.87 2.49
CA VAL A 99 -5.43 -7.72 3.32
C VAL A 99 -6.62 -6.78 3.45
N LYS A 100 -6.85 -6.26 4.65
CA LYS A 100 -7.79 -5.14 4.89
C LYS A 100 -7.13 -4.11 5.78
N THR A 101 -7.20 -2.85 5.35
CA THR A 101 -6.59 -1.71 6.05
C THR A 101 -7.68 -0.83 6.63
N ASN A 102 -7.54 -0.52 7.91
CA ASN A 102 -8.52 0.25 8.69
C ASN A 102 -7.83 1.43 9.37
N GLN A 103 -8.34 2.63 9.10
CA GLN A 103 -7.91 3.86 9.78
C GLN A 103 -8.64 4.01 11.13
N SER A 104 -8.50 3.01 12.00
CA SER A 104 -9.09 2.97 13.34
C SER A 104 -8.27 2.08 14.26
N LYS A 105 -8.49 2.21 15.58
CA LYS A 105 -8.09 1.18 16.55
C LYS A 105 -8.67 -0.19 16.15
N PRO A 106 -8.06 -1.30 16.60
CA PRO A 106 -8.62 -2.63 16.44
C PRO A 106 -10.08 -2.69 16.91
N LYS A 107 -10.94 -3.33 16.12
CA LYS A 107 -12.38 -3.41 16.37
C LYS A 107 -12.96 -4.74 15.95
N SER A 108 -14.11 -5.08 16.51
CA SER A 108 -14.82 -6.35 16.30
C SER A 108 -15.35 -6.52 14.88
N THR A 109 -15.68 -5.43 14.20
CA THR A 109 -16.31 -5.46 12.86
C THR A 109 -15.44 -4.79 11.81
N VAL A 110 -15.15 -5.51 10.72
CA VAL A 110 -14.35 -5.03 9.59
C VAL A 110 -15.11 -5.25 8.28
N PHE A 111 -15.06 -4.26 7.39
CA PHE A 111 -15.71 -4.37 6.09
C PHE A 111 -14.97 -5.36 5.19
N GLY A 112 -15.74 -6.28 4.59
CA GLY A 112 -15.26 -7.20 3.57
C GLY A 112 -15.44 -6.64 2.16
N ALA A 113 -15.59 -7.56 1.20
CA ALA A 113 -15.79 -7.26 -0.22
C ALA A 113 -17.23 -7.58 -0.67
N GLY A 114 -17.44 -7.74 -1.97
CA GLY A 114 -18.72 -8.20 -2.51
C GLY A 114 -19.04 -9.62 -2.05
N TRP A 115 -20.30 -9.86 -1.65
CA TRP A 115 -20.74 -11.15 -1.12
C TRP A 115 -20.76 -12.25 -2.17
N GLN A 116 -21.03 -11.93 -3.43
CA GLN A 116 -21.25 -12.92 -4.49
C GLN A 116 -20.05 -13.86 -4.69
N ILE A 117 -18.82 -13.33 -4.70
CA ILE A 117 -17.61 -14.14 -4.86
C ILE A 117 -17.40 -15.02 -3.62
N MET A 118 -17.51 -14.41 -2.42
CA MET A 118 -17.35 -15.14 -1.16
C MET A 118 -18.39 -16.27 -1.00
N SER A 119 -19.65 -16.00 -1.32
CA SER A 119 -20.74 -16.98 -1.29
C SER A 119 -20.47 -18.18 -2.19
N LYS A 120 -19.95 -17.96 -3.42
CA LYS A 120 -19.58 -19.05 -4.34
C LYS A 120 -18.45 -19.89 -3.76
N VAL A 121 -17.42 -19.28 -3.20
CA VAL A 121 -16.27 -19.98 -2.59
C VAL A 121 -16.68 -20.80 -1.37
N LEU A 122 -17.52 -20.24 -0.49
CA LEU A 122 -18.05 -20.98 0.64
C LEU A 122 -18.98 -22.13 0.21
N LYS A 123 -19.75 -21.96 -0.87
CA LYS A 123 -20.62 -23.01 -1.43
C LYS A 123 -19.83 -24.14 -2.08
N SER A 124 -18.66 -23.87 -2.65
CA SER A 124 -17.77 -24.90 -3.19
C SER A 124 -16.92 -25.60 -2.12
N GLY A 125 -17.19 -25.36 -0.83
CA GLY A 125 -16.53 -26.05 0.27
C GLY A 125 -15.17 -25.48 0.68
N TYR A 126 -14.74 -24.37 0.06
CA TYR A 126 -13.52 -23.69 0.48
C TYR A 126 -13.75 -22.87 1.75
N MET A 127 -12.70 -22.76 2.55
CA MET A 127 -12.69 -21.92 3.74
C MET A 127 -12.50 -20.45 3.38
N THR A 128 -12.90 -19.56 4.29
CA THR A 128 -12.56 -18.14 4.20
C THR A 128 -11.04 -17.98 4.09
N PRO A 129 -10.54 -17.13 3.17
CA PRO A 129 -9.11 -16.83 3.07
C PRO A 129 -8.49 -16.41 4.41
N PRO A 130 -7.21 -16.76 4.67
CA PRO A 130 -6.44 -16.13 5.73
C PRO A 130 -6.42 -14.61 5.55
N LEU A 131 -6.42 -13.87 6.65
CA LEU A 131 -6.67 -12.43 6.64
C LEU A 131 -5.60 -11.67 7.43
N PHE A 132 -4.98 -10.69 6.79
CA PHE A 132 -4.24 -9.63 7.46
C PHE A 132 -5.15 -8.42 7.70
N LEU A 133 -5.20 -7.96 8.94
CA LEU A 133 -5.83 -6.69 9.32
C LEU A 133 -4.75 -5.69 9.70
N ASN A 134 -4.63 -4.62 8.92
CA ASN A 134 -3.71 -3.50 9.15
C ASN A 134 -4.49 -2.33 9.77
N PHE A 135 -4.38 -2.15 11.09
CA PHE A 135 -5.00 -1.05 11.82
C PHE A 135 -4.02 0.10 11.96
N LYS A 136 -4.47 1.31 11.63
CA LYS A 136 -3.68 2.55 11.74
C LYS A 136 -4.54 3.61 12.41
N TRP A 137 -4.02 4.29 13.43
CA TRP A 137 -4.73 5.35 14.12
C TRP A 137 -3.76 6.37 14.72
N PHE A 138 -4.28 7.49 15.18
CA PHE A 138 -3.51 8.47 15.93
C PHE A 138 -3.95 8.49 17.40
N GLU A 139 -3.00 8.61 18.30
CA GLU A 139 -3.24 8.77 19.73
C GLU A 139 -2.30 9.86 20.27
N LYS A 140 -2.87 10.99 20.73
CA LYS A 140 -2.10 12.15 21.23
C LYS A 140 -0.93 12.52 20.31
N GLU A 141 -1.23 12.71 19.02
CA GLU A 141 -0.27 13.05 17.93
C GLU A 141 0.72 11.94 17.54
N THR A 142 0.73 10.81 18.26
CA THR A 142 1.56 9.66 17.89
C THR A 142 0.79 8.76 16.92
N GLY A 143 1.38 8.52 15.75
CA GLY A 143 0.87 7.53 14.80
C GLY A 143 1.10 6.11 15.34
N LYS A 144 0.00 5.36 15.47
CA LYS A 144 -0.03 3.99 15.94
C LYS A 144 -0.41 3.04 14.83
N GLN A 145 0.15 1.83 14.88
CA GLN A 145 -0.15 0.79 13.92
C GLN A 145 -0.11 -0.59 14.55
N GLU A 146 -1.03 -1.46 14.11
CA GLU A 146 -1.09 -2.84 14.53
C GLU A 146 -1.48 -3.73 13.34
N ILE A 147 -0.67 -4.75 13.05
CA ILE A 147 -0.95 -5.73 12.01
C ILE A 147 -1.24 -7.08 12.67
N ARG A 148 -2.47 -7.56 12.50
CA ARG A 148 -2.93 -8.86 12.98
C ARG A 148 -3.10 -9.83 11.83
N PHE A 149 -2.70 -11.08 12.04
CA PHE A 149 -2.93 -12.18 11.11
C PHE A 149 -3.91 -13.20 11.69
N TYR A 150 -5.00 -13.42 10.98
CA TYR A 150 -6.03 -14.40 11.29
C TYR A 150 -5.84 -15.59 10.33
N PRO A 151 -5.26 -16.71 10.78
CA PRO A 151 -5.05 -17.88 9.92
C PRO A 151 -6.38 -18.53 9.51
N PHE A 152 -7.41 -18.38 10.36
CA PHE A 152 -8.71 -18.97 10.15
C PHE A 152 -9.81 -17.99 10.57
N VAL A 153 -10.72 -17.69 9.65
CA VAL A 153 -11.91 -16.87 9.89
C VAL A 153 -13.16 -17.72 9.63
N PRO A 154 -13.86 -18.19 10.68
CA PRO A 154 -15.02 -19.05 10.52
C PRO A 154 -16.14 -18.37 9.72
N LYS A 155 -16.95 -19.16 9.00
CA LYS A 155 -18.12 -18.64 8.26
C LYS A 155 -19.12 -17.89 9.16
N LYS A 156 -19.28 -18.32 10.43
CA LYS A 156 -20.14 -17.62 11.41
C LYS A 156 -19.68 -16.19 11.72
N ASN A 157 -18.43 -15.86 11.39
CA ASN A 157 -17.86 -14.53 11.53
C ASN A 157 -18.01 -13.70 10.25
N LEU A 158 -18.82 -14.14 9.29
CA LEU A 158 -19.17 -13.40 8.09
C LEU A 158 -20.66 -13.02 8.15
N SER A 159 -20.97 -11.74 7.96
CA SER A 159 -22.35 -11.24 7.89
C SER A 159 -22.61 -10.58 6.55
N ASN A 160 -23.59 -11.07 5.80
CA ASN A 160 -24.03 -10.48 4.54
C ASN A 160 -24.98 -9.30 4.82
N TYR A 161 -24.82 -8.21 4.07
CA TYR A 161 -25.74 -7.09 4.08
C TYR A 161 -25.87 -6.48 2.68
N LYS A 162 -27.00 -5.82 2.43
CA LYS A 162 -27.24 -5.06 1.20
C LYS A 162 -26.95 -3.58 1.44
N LEU A 163 -26.29 -2.94 0.48
CA LEU A 163 -26.17 -1.48 0.48
C LEU A 163 -27.54 -0.82 0.29
N SER A 164 -27.73 0.36 0.90
CA SER A 164 -28.95 1.14 0.75
C SER A 164 -29.22 1.51 -0.70
N GLU A 165 -30.48 1.80 -1.02
CA GLU A 165 -30.91 2.23 -2.36
C GLU A 165 -30.26 3.55 -2.78
N THR A 166 -29.86 4.38 -1.81
CA THR A 166 -29.17 5.66 -2.03
C THR A 166 -27.65 5.54 -2.20
N ALA A 167 -27.08 4.34 -2.00
CA ALA A 167 -25.64 4.13 -2.14
C ALA A 167 -25.20 4.19 -3.61
N ARG A 168 -23.94 4.58 -3.85
CA ARG A 168 -23.35 4.58 -5.21
C ARG A 168 -23.51 3.25 -5.97
N ARG A 169 -23.55 2.13 -5.25
CA ARG A 169 -23.89 0.81 -5.79
C ARG A 169 -25.12 0.31 -5.05
N ALA A 170 -26.27 0.91 -5.35
CA ALA A 170 -27.55 0.59 -4.73
C ALA A 170 -27.80 -0.93 -4.75
N ASN A 171 -28.28 -1.47 -3.63
CA ASN A 171 -28.64 -2.89 -3.48
C ASN A 171 -27.51 -3.90 -3.69
N TYR A 172 -26.25 -3.46 -3.79
CA TYR A 172 -25.12 -4.37 -3.93
C TYR A 172 -24.88 -5.14 -2.64
N GLU A 173 -24.73 -6.47 -2.75
CA GLU A 173 -24.47 -7.35 -1.61
C GLU A 173 -23.00 -7.32 -1.22
N MET A 174 -22.74 -7.02 0.04
CA MET A 174 -21.42 -6.99 0.66
C MET A 174 -21.42 -7.87 1.89
N PHE A 175 -20.23 -8.13 2.44
CA PHE A 175 -20.14 -8.78 3.74
C PHE A 175 -19.23 -8.01 4.69
N THR A 176 -19.43 -8.23 5.98
CA THR A 176 -18.54 -7.81 7.05
C THR A 176 -17.96 -9.03 7.76
N TYR A 177 -16.73 -8.88 8.21
CA TYR A 177 -16.15 -9.72 9.24
C TYR A 177 -16.65 -9.23 10.59
N ILE A 178 -17.20 -10.11 11.42
CA ILE A 178 -17.76 -9.79 12.75
C ILE A 178 -17.08 -10.61 13.85
N GLY A 179 -17.00 -10.04 15.06
CA GLY A 179 -16.38 -10.70 16.22
C GLY A 179 -14.87 -10.93 16.07
N MET A 180 -14.18 -10.10 15.30
CA MET A 180 -12.74 -10.22 15.04
C MET A 180 -11.88 -10.03 16.29
N ASP A 181 -12.39 -9.30 17.28
CA ASP A 181 -11.78 -9.10 18.60
C ASP A 181 -11.72 -10.38 19.44
N LYS A 182 -12.57 -11.37 19.13
CA LYS A 182 -12.68 -12.64 19.87
C LYS A 182 -11.98 -13.80 19.18
N LEU A 183 -11.61 -13.64 17.90
CA LEU A 183 -10.92 -14.69 17.15
C LEU A 183 -9.43 -14.72 17.53
N PRO A 184 -8.81 -15.92 17.54
CA PRO A 184 -7.36 -16.01 17.72
C PRO A 184 -6.65 -15.38 16.52
N TYR A 185 -5.58 -14.62 16.81
CA TYR A 185 -4.73 -14.00 15.80
C TYR A 185 -3.28 -14.01 16.26
N PHE A 186 -2.38 -13.87 15.29
CA PHE A 186 -0.97 -13.55 15.54
C PHE A 186 -0.78 -12.05 15.39
N LEU A 187 -0.18 -11.41 16.40
CA LEU A 187 0.30 -10.04 16.30
C LEU A 187 1.63 -10.05 15.55
N LEU A 188 1.65 -9.50 14.33
CA LEU A 188 2.85 -9.53 13.47
C LEU A 188 3.66 -8.23 13.51
N TYR A 189 3.02 -7.11 13.86
CA TYR A 189 3.68 -5.81 13.97
C TYR A 189 2.88 -4.86 14.86
N GLN A 190 3.58 -4.06 15.66
CA GLN A 190 3.00 -3.00 16.48
C GLN A 190 3.98 -1.83 16.67
N LYS A 191 3.48 -0.59 16.61
CA LYS A 191 4.19 0.63 17.03
C LYS A 191 3.22 1.65 17.63
#